data_AF-A0AA39HP75-F1
#
_entry.id   AF-A0AA39HP75-F1
#
_cell.length_a   1.000
_cell.length_b   1.000
_cell.length_c   1.000
_cell.angle_alpha   90.00
_cell.angle_beta   90.00
_cell.angle_gamma   90.00
#
_symmetry.space_group_name_H-M   'P 1'
#
loop_
_entity.id
_entity.type
_entity.pdbx_description
1 polymer ?
#
loop_
_entity_poly.entity_id
_entity_poly.type
_entity_poly.pdbx_seq_one_letter_code
_entity_poly.pdbx_strand_id
1 'polypeptide(L)'
;MATVAPLYEDDFCLVGDQNLTIKKYFFPSRKNVVLSVDDIRVVYFAPQDESKYANIRTWGKTKNECYWAPDFRRCLPGNKHRRHNVVVDIEDGLRRGFTVENIDAFLDAIRSVCSFHIIIADNLNV
;
A
#
# COMPACT_ATOMS: atom_id res chain seq x y z
N MET A 1 -24.44 -0.72 -15.09
CA MET A 1 -23.64 -0.24 -13.95
C MET A 1 -22.42 0.45 -14.53
N ALA A 2 -22.29 1.76 -14.37
CA ALA A 2 -21.17 2.50 -14.93
C ALA A 2 -19.88 2.06 -14.22
N THR A 3 -18.96 1.45 -14.96
CA THR A 3 -17.61 1.18 -14.50
C THR A 3 -16.86 2.49 -14.51
N VAL A 4 -16.87 3.22 -13.39
CA VAL A 4 -16.02 4.39 -13.25
C VAL A 4 -14.57 3.90 -13.31
N ALA A 5 -13.78 4.51 -14.20
CA ALA A 5 -12.40 4.11 -14.39
C ALA A 5 -11.63 4.31 -13.07
N PRO A 6 -10.75 3.36 -12.67
CA PRO A 6 -9.93 3.56 -11.49
C PRO A 6 -9.03 4.79 -11.69
N LEU A 7 -8.88 5.60 -10.63
CA LEU A 7 -8.01 6.78 -10.64
C LEU A 7 -6.54 6.37 -10.71
N TYR A 8 -6.22 5.21 -10.14
CA TYR A 8 -4.90 4.59 -10.23
C TYR A 8 -5.03 3.06 -10.19
N GLU A 9 -4.25 2.38 -11.02
CA GLU A 9 -4.15 0.92 -10.98
C GLU A 9 -2.73 0.48 -11.34
N ASP A 10 -2.18 -0.43 -10.54
CA ASP A 10 -0.93 -1.15 -10.84
C ASP A 10 -1.06 -2.66 -10.52
N ASP A 11 0.06 -3.39 -10.58
CA ASP A 11 0.08 -4.84 -10.32
C ASP A 11 -0.27 -5.22 -8.87
N PHE A 12 -0.21 -4.26 -7.93
CA PHE A 12 -0.30 -4.50 -6.49
C PHE A 12 -1.52 -3.85 -5.84
N CYS A 13 -2.05 -2.77 -6.41
CA CYS A 13 -3.17 -2.02 -5.86
C CYS A 13 -4.03 -1.36 -6.95
N LEU A 14 -5.21 -0.91 -6.54
CA LEU A 14 -6.16 -0.17 -7.33
C LEU A 14 -6.81 0.87 -6.43
N VAL A 15 -6.80 2.13 -6.84
CA VAL A 15 -7.50 3.25 -6.20
C VAL A 15 -8.72 3.59 -7.06
N GLY A 16 -9.91 3.33 -6.52
CA GLY A 16 -11.17 3.82 -7.07
C GLY A 16 -11.65 5.04 -6.30
N ASP A 17 -12.81 5.58 -6.69
CA ASP A 17 -13.34 6.82 -6.10
C ASP A 17 -13.63 6.73 -4.60
N GLN A 18 -13.97 5.53 -4.10
CA GLN A 18 -14.38 5.31 -2.71
C GLN A 18 -13.61 4.18 -2.03
N ASN A 19 -12.71 3.50 -2.75
CA ASN A 19 -12.01 2.36 -2.18
C ASN A 19 -10.56 2.25 -2.67
N LEU A 20 -9.72 1.77 -1.75
CA LEU A 20 -8.37 1.28 -2.04
C LEU A 20 -8.39 -0.24 -1.98
N THR A 21 -8.16 -0.88 -3.12
CA THR A 21 -8.03 -2.32 -3.24
C THR A 21 -6.56 -2.71 -3.29
N ILE A 22 -6.10 -3.53 -2.33
CA ILE A 22 -4.76 -4.14 -2.38
C ILE A 22 -4.91 -5.55 -2.92
N LYS A 23 -4.25 -5.81 -4.04
CA LYS A 23 -4.35 -7.06 -4.80
C LYS A 23 -3.59 -8.18 -4.08
N LYS A 24 -4.16 -9.39 -4.12
CA LYS A 24 -3.54 -10.64 -3.63
C LYS A 24 -3.09 -10.61 -2.16
N TYR A 25 -3.71 -9.75 -1.34
CA TYR A 25 -3.30 -9.47 0.03
C TYR A 25 -3.28 -10.71 0.94
N PHE A 26 -4.38 -11.46 1.01
CA PHE A 26 -4.50 -12.56 1.98
C PHE A 26 -3.71 -13.81 1.58
N PHE A 27 -2.77 -14.25 2.43
CA PHE A 27 -2.14 -15.56 2.32
C PHE A 27 -3.03 -16.65 2.95
N PRO A 28 -3.20 -17.84 2.33
CA PRO A 28 -2.73 -18.28 1.01
C PRO A 28 -3.74 -18.02 -0.12
N SER A 29 -4.93 -17.50 0.21
CA SER A 29 -6.08 -17.41 -0.70
C SER A 29 -5.90 -16.41 -1.86
N ARG A 30 -4.90 -15.53 -1.80
CA ARG A 30 -4.66 -14.42 -2.74
C ARG A 30 -5.90 -13.56 -2.96
N LYS A 31 -6.79 -13.50 -1.98
CA LYS A 31 -7.94 -12.59 -2.01
C LYS A 31 -7.43 -11.16 -1.87
N ASN A 32 -8.07 -10.26 -2.60
CA ASN A 32 -7.83 -8.83 -2.46
C ASN A 32 -8.41 -8.35 -1.12
N VAL A 33 -7.81 -7.32 -0.53
CA VAL A 33 -8.44 -6.56 0.54
C VAL A 33 -8.93 -5.25 -0.05
N VAL A 34 -10.13 -4.85 0.31
CA VAL A 34 -10.74 -3.59 -0.09
C VAL A 34 -10.88 -2.75 1.17
N LEU A 35 -10.33 -1.55 1.15
CA LEU A 35 -10.41 -0.57 2.22
C LEU A 35 -11.27 0.59 1.74
N SER A 36 -12.13 1.12 2.61
CA SER A 36 -12.80 2.39 2.32
C SER A 36 -11.77 3.52 2.41
N VAL A 37 -11.79 4.47 1.47
CA VAL A 37 -10.88 5.63 1.51
C VAL A 37 -11.15 6.53 2.72
N ASP A 38 -12.37 6.49 3.27
CA ASP A 38 -12.78 7.24 4.46
C ASP A 38 -12.17 6.69 5.76
N ASP A 39 -11.83 5.40 5.77
CA ASP A 39 -11.21 4.74 6.93
C ASP A 39 -9.69 4.97 6.96
N ILE A 40 -9.09 5.43 5.85
CA ILE A 40 -7.66 5.66 5.75
C ILE A 40 -7.26 6.89 6.55
N ARG A 41 -6.52 6.66 7.64
CA ARG A 41 -6.01 7.71 8.53
C ARG A 41 -4.60 8.13 8.17
N VAL A 42 -3.72 7.15 7.95
CA VAL A 42 -2.31 7.41 7.69
C VAL A 42 -1.80 6.57 6.54
N VAL A 43 -1.04 7.20 5.65
CA VAL A 43 -0.32 6.55 4.56
C VAL A 43 1.15 6.84 4.70
N TYR A 44 1.92 5.82 5.03
CA TYR A 44 3.37 5.86 5.05
C TYR A 44 3.89 5.35 3.71
N PHE A 45 4.89 6.00 3.15
CA PHE A 45 5.58 5.50 1.95
C PHE A 45 7.08 5.66 2.10
N ALA A 46 7.86 4.77 1.49
CA ALA A 46 9.30 4.90 1.37
C ALA A 46 9.82 4.17 0.11
N PRO A 47 10.95 4.62 -0.48
CA PRO A 47 11.60 3.89 -1.55
C PRO A 47 11.96 2.46 -1.13
N GLN A 48 11.77 1.48 -2.03
CA GLN A 48 12.15 0.09 -1.75
C GLN A 48 13.65 -0.11 -1.55
N ASP A 49 14.48 0.81 -2.05
CA ASP A 49 15.95 0.79 -1.93
C ASP A 49 16.42 1.18 -0.52
N GLU A 50 15.69 2.06 0.17
CA GLU A 50 16.07 2.60 1.49
C GLU A 50 15.35 1.90 2.66
N SER A 51 14.38 1.06 2.35
CA SER A 51 13.54 0.38 3.35
C SER A 51 14.32 -0.70 4.09
N LYS A 52 14.36 -0.63 5.44
CA LYS A 52 15.01 -1.64 6.28
C LYS A 52 14.27 -2.98 6.19
N TYR A 53 14.99 -4.03 5.81
CA TYR A 53 14.48 -5.41 5.70
C TYR A 53 13.83 -5.96 6.97
N ALA A 54 14.15 -5.42 8.15
CA ALA A 54 13.61 -5.89 9.42
C ALA A 54 12.10 -5.62 9.58
N ASN A 55 11.58 -4.56 8.94
CA ASN A 55 10.19 -4.10 9.09
C ASN A 55 9.32 -4.39 7.86
N ILE A 56 9.92 -4.97 6.81
CA ILE A 56 9.26 -5.32 5.56
C ILE A 56 9.30 -6.84 5.34
N ARG A 57 8.28 -7.39 4.67
CA ARG A 57 8.23 -8.83 4.34
C ARG A 57 7.80 -9.03 2.90
N THR A 58 8.23 -10.14 2.30
CA THR A 58 7.79 -10.52 0.96
C THR A 58 6.29 -10.83 0.91
N TRP A 59 5.73 -11.43 1.95
CA TRP A 59 4.29 -11.65 2.12
C TRP A 59 3.98 -11.98 3.59
N GLY A 60 2.88 -11.44 4.13
CA GLY A 60 2.32 -11.81 5.42
C GLY A 60 2.65 -10.83 6.55
N LYS A 61 2.31 -11.22 7.78
CA LYS A 61 2.44 -10.38 8.98
C LYS A 61 3.90 -10.21 9.44
N THR A 62 4.25 -9.01 9.87
CA THR A 62 5.53 -8.63 10.50
C THR A 62 5.32 -8.36 12.00
N LYS A 63 6.42 -8.23 12.76
CA LYS A 63 6.36 -8.06 14.22
C LYS A 63 5.81 -6.69 14.67
N ASN A 64 5.80 -5.70 13.79
CA ASN A 64 5.28 -4.35 14.02
C ASN A 64 3.78 -4.22 13.66
N GLU A 65 3.03 -5.33 13.72
CA GLU A 65 1.61 -5.38 13.36
C GLU A 65 1.30 -4.87 11.94
N CYS A 66 2.25 -4.95 11.02
CA CYS A 66 2.02 -4.72 9.59
C CYS A 66 1.88 -6.03 8.84
N TYR A 67 0.88 -6.16 7.97
CA TYR A 67 0.70 -7.31 7.10
C TYR A 67 0.92 -6.90 5.65
N TRP A 68 1.88 -7.58 5.01
CA TRP A 68 2.38 -7.22 3.69
C TRP A 68 1.72 -8.05 2.59
N ALA A 69 1.28 -7.37 1.52
CA ALA A 69 0.89 -7.97 0.26
C ALA A 69 2.10 -8.64 -0.45
N PRO A 70 1.87 -9.65 -1.30
CA PRO A 70 2.93 -10.40 -1.94
C PRO A 70 3.75 -9.54 -2.90
N ASP A 71 5.03 -9.35 -2.57
CA ASP A 71 6.07 -8.87 -3.47
C ASP A 71 7.37 -9.62 -3.14
N PHE A 72 7.65 -10.68 -3.90
CA PHE A 72 8.87 -11.47 -3.74
C PHE A 72 10.13 -10.70 -4.14
N ARG A 73 10.00 -9.64 -4.95
CA ARG A 73 11.14 -8.80 -5.37
C ARG A 73 11.52 -7.79 -4.29
N ARG A 74 10.61 -7.50 -3.34
CA ARG A 74 10.83 -6.57 -2.22
C ARG A 74 12.10 -6.90 -1.42
N CYS A 75 12.34 -8.18 -1.16
CA CYS A 75 13.49 -8.66 -0.38
C CYS A 75 14.66 -9.20 -1.22
N LEU A 76 14.59 -9.10 -2.55
CA LEU A 76 15.67 -9.53 -3.43
C LEU A 76 16.60 -8.35 -3.77
N PRO A 77 17.91 -8.57 -3.89
CA PRO A 77 18.82 -7.58 -4.45
C PRO A 77 18.51 -7.37 -5.94
N GLY A 78 18.54 -6.12 -6.39
CA GLY A 78 18.26 -5.77 -7.78
C GLY A 78 17.86 -4.30 -7.93
N ASN A 79 17.63 -3.88 -9.17
CA ASN A 79 17.18 -2.53 -9.48
C ASN A 79 15.70 -2.38 -9.07
N LYS A 80 15.45 -1.72 -7.92
CA LYS A 80 14.09 -1.41 -7.44
C LYS A 80 13.69 0.03 -7.71
N HIS A 81 14.42 0.71 -8.59
CA HIS A 81 14.12 2.09 -8.97
C HIS A 81 12.66 2.17 -9.44
N ARG A 82 11.95 3.18 -8.92
CA ARG A 82 10.52 3.47 -9.11
C ARG A 82 9.54 2.76 -8.17
N ARG A 83 9.92 1.66 -7.51
CA ARG A 83 9.02 0.96 -6.57
C ARG A 83 9.11 1.53 -5.17
N HIS A 84 7.94 1.70 -4.56
CA HIS A 84 7.79 2.21 -3.21
C HIS A 84 7.09 1.18 -2.33
N ASN A 85 7.53 1.08 -1.08
CA ASN A 85 6.78 0.40 -0.05
C ASN A 85 5.76 1.39 0.50
N VAL A 86 4.50 0.99 0.54
CA VAL A 86 3.41 1.79 1.10
C VAL A 86 2.78 1.01 2.24
N VAL A 87 2.48 1.69 3.34
CA VAL A 87 1.77 1.15 4.49
C VAL A 87 0.59 2.05 4.79
N VAL A 88 -0.60 1.46 4.82
CA VAL A 88 -1.85 2.14 5.13
C VAL A 88 -2.32 1.74 6.52
N ASP A 89 -2.66 2.74 7.33
CA ASP A 89 -3.22 2.59 8.67
C ASP A 89 -4.66 3.12 8.71
N ILE A 90 -5.57 2.27 9.18
CA ILE A 90 -6.99 2.60 9.41
C ILE A 90 -7.34 2.56 10.92
N GLU A 91 -6.33 2.53 11.79
CA GLU A 91 -6.46 2.49 13.25
C GLU A 91 -7.19 1.25 13.83
N ASP A 92 -7.32 0.18 13.06
CA ASP A 92 -7.91 -1.10 13.53
C ASP A 92 -6.88 -2.04 14.19
N GLY A 93 -5.65 -1.57 14.38
CA GLY A 93 -4.54 -2.32 14.98
C GLY A 93 -3.73 -3.19 14.00
N LEU A 94 -4.08 -3.27 12.72
CA LEU A 94 -3.31 -4.01 11.71
C LEU A 94 -2.97 -3.12 10.52
N ARG A 95 -1.70 -2.81 10.29
CA ARG A 95 -1.32 -2.01 9.13
C ARG A 95 -1.27 -2.83 7.85
N ARG A 96 -1.64 -2.23 6.71
CA ARG A 96 -1.64 -2.88 5.40
C ARG A 96 -0.43 -2.42 4.60
N GLY A 97 0.58 -3.26 4.48
CA GLY A 97 1.76 -3.01 3.66
C GLY A 97 1.59 -3.54 2.24
N PHE A 98 1.99 -2.78 1.23
CA PHE A 98 2.01 -3.22 -0.16
C PHE A 98 3.09 -2.49 -0.97
N THR A 99 3.20 -2.82 -2.25
CA THR A 99 4.13 -2.17 -3.17
C THR A 99 3.33 -1.26 -4.08
N VAL A 100 3.90 -0.11 -4.46
CA VAL A 100 3.36 0.79 -5.46
C VAL A 100 4.43 1.05 -6.52
N GLU A 101 4.08 0.96 -7.80
CA GLU A 101 5.03 1.15 -8.90
C GLU A 101 5.24 2.61 -9.30
N ASN A 102 4.25 3.48 -9.05
CA ASN A 102 4.35 4.92 -9.29
C ASN A 102 3.74 5.67 -8.12
N ILE A 103 4.59 6.10 -7.19
CA ILE A 103 4.15 6.75 -5.96
C ILE A 103 3.47 8.09 -6.22
N ASP A 104 3.93 8.87 -7.20
CA ASP A 104 3.38 10.20 -7.48
C ASP A 104 1.92 10.07 -7.95
N ALA A 105 1.68 9.19 -8.92
CA ALA A 105 0.33 8.92 -9.42
C ALA A 105 -0.59 8.31 -8.34
N PHE A 106 -0.04 7.44 -7.49
CA PHE A 106 -0.79 6.87 -6.37
C PHE A 106 -1.16 7.93 -5.33
N LEU A 107 -0.23 8.81 -4.95
CA LEU A 107 -0.47 9.87 -3.99
C LEU A 107 -1.48 10.90 -4.52
N ASP A 108 -1.41 11.24 -5.81
CA ASP A 108 -2.40 12.13 -6.43
C ASP A 108 -3.80 11.50 -6.44
N ALA A 109 -3.91 10.21 -6.76
CA ALA A 109 -5.18 9.49 -6.70
C ALA A 109 -5.73 9.42 -5.26
N ILE A 110 -4.90 9.04 -4.29
CA ILE A 110 -5.29 8.96 -2.87
C ILE A 110 -5.69 10.32 -2.32
N ARG A 111 -4.96 11.40 -2.64
CA ARG A 111 -5.33 12.77 -2.24
C ARG A 111 -6.63 13.24 -2.86
N SER A 112 -6.98 12.74 -4.05
CA SER A 112 -8.23 13.07 -4.70
C SER A 112 -9.45 12.40 -4.06
N VAL A 113 -9.28 11.26 -3.38
CA VAL A 113 -10.38 10.46 -2.83
C VAL A 113 -10.46 10.49 -1.31
N CYS A 114 -9.34 10.63 -0.62
CA CYS A 114 -9.33 10.68 0.83
C CYS A 114 -9.76 12.06 1.34
N SER A 115 -10.59 12.06 2.38
CA SER A 115 -10.99 13.27 3.09
C SER A 115 -9.78 14.02 3.67
N PHE A 116 -9.94 15.32 3.96
CA PHE A 116 -8.91 16.25 4.48
C PHE A 116 -8.17 15.82 5.77
N HIS A 117 -8.51 14.66 6.36
CA HIS A 117 -7.96 14.15 7.60
C HIS A 117 -6.86 13.08 7.40
N ILE A 118 -6.48 12.78 6.16
CA ILE A 118 -5.39 11.84 5.86
C ILE A 118 -4.03 12.44 6.18
N ILE A 119 -3.18 11.69 6.88
CA ILE A 119 -1.78 12.03 7.12
C ILE A 119 -0.92 11.23 6.14
N ILE A 120 -0.11 11.93 5.35
CA ILE A 120 0.82 11.31 4.40
C ILE A 120 2.24 11.55 4.90
N ALA A 121 2.99 10.47 5.17
CA ALA A 121 4.33 10.52 5.73
C ALA A 121 5.33 9.75 4.87
N ASP A 122 6.50 10.34 4.63
CA ASP A 122 7.59 9.84 3.80
C ASP A 122 8.59 8.93 4.56
N ASN A 123 8.37 8.72 5.85
CA ASN A 123 9.26 7.98 6.73
C ASN A 123 8.64 6.65 7.19
N LEU A 124 8.92 5.58 6.45
CA LEU A 124 8.54 4.21 6.78
C LEU A 124 9.57 3.60 7.75
N ASN A 125 9.78 4.24 8.90
CA ASN A 125 10.68 3.77 9.97
C ASN A 125 9.89 3.19 11.15
N VAL A 126 8.69 2.65 10.87
CA VAL A 126 7.74 2.09 11.84
C VAL A 126 7.91 0.60 12.04
#